data_AF-A0A6S7BCW3-F1
#
_entry.id   AF-A0A6S7BCW3-F1
#
_cell.length_a   1.000
_cell.length_b   1.000
_cell.length_c   1.000
_cell.angle_alpha   90.00
_cell.angle_beta   90.00
_cell.angle_gamma   90.00
#
_symmetry.space_group_name_H-M   'P 1'
#
loop_
_entity.id
_entity.type
_entity.pdbx_description
1 polymer ?
#
loop_
_entity_poly.entity_id
_entity_poly.type
_entity_poly.pdbx_seq_one_letter_code
_entity_poly.pdbx_strand_id
1 'polypeptide(L)'
;MAMQVKFLRLLQERVVERLGSNQLIQVDFRVIAATKADLLALSEEGKFRADLHFRLNVATINLPPLRARREDIPLLFDTFVNQAAVRLNQAPPPVKDAVIRELLVHNWPGNVRELRNQAERYVLGLRTAPEGAVADGPLSLMSAVEAFERGLIVEELRRNDGNMSRTAVALQVPKTTLFGKIRKHEIPAQNEA
;
A
#
# COMPACT_ATOMS: atom_id res chain seq x y z
N MET A 1 -13.67 29.17 -6.31
CA MET A 1 -14.31 29.08 -7.65
C MET A 1 -13.58 29.86 -8.75
N ALA A 2 -13.09 31.09 -8.52
CA ALA A 2 -12.46 31.92 -9.56
C ALA A 2 -11.32 31.23 -10.34
N MET A 3 -10.49 30.41 -9.69
CA MET A 3 -9.42 29.66 -10.34
C MET A 3 -9.93 28.58 -11.30
N GLN A 4 -11.04 27.89 -10.96
CA GLN A 4 -11.64 26.87 -11.83
C GLN A 4 -12.13 27.49 -13.15
N VAL A 5 -12.66 28.72 -13.10
CA VAL A 5 -13.11 29.46 -14.30
C VAL A 5 -11.92 29.82 -15.19
N LYS A 6 -10.84 30.35 -14.60
CA LYS A 6 -9.61 30.67 -15.35
C LYS A 6 -9.01 29.42 -16.00
N PHE A 7 -8.99 28.30 -15.27
CA PHE A 7 -8.47 27.04 -15.80
C PHE A 7 -9.34 26.49 -16.91
N LEU A 8 -10.68 26.56 -16.78
CA LEU A 8 -11.60 26.18 -17.84
C LEU A 8 -11.35 26.98 -19.13
N ARG A 9 -11.17 28.30 -19.01
CA ARG A 9 -10.86 29.18 -20.14
C ARG A 9 -9.52 28.83 -20.79
N LEU A 10 -8.50 28.54 -19.98
CA LEU A 10 -7.20 28.04 -20.47
C LEU A 10 -7.35 26.74 -21.27
N LEU A 11 -8.14 25.77 -20.77
CA LEU A 11 -8.38 24.50 -21.47
C LEU A 11 -9.14 24.69 -22.79
N GLN A 12 -10.04 25.67 -22.84
CA GLN A 12 -10.91 25.94 -23.99
C GLN A 12 -10.23 26.77 -25.07
N GLU A 13 -9.73 27.94 -24.67
CA GLU A 13 -9.23 28.97 -25.58
C GLU A 13 -7.73 28.84 -25.84
N ARG A 14 -7.02 27.99 -25.08
CA ARG A 14 -5.56 27.82 -25.15
C ARG A 14 -4.80 29.14 -25.01
N VAL A 15 -5.34 30.08 -24.23
CA VAL A 15 -4.73 31.37 -23.91
C VAL A 15 -4.58 31.58 -22.41
N VAL A 16 -3.55 32.32 -22.04
CA VAL A 16 -3.32 32.81 -20.67
C VAL A 16 -3.19 34.34 -20.65
N GLU A 17 -3.57 34.92 -19.52
CA GLU A 17 -3.37 36.34 -19.20
C GLU A 17 -2.36 36.44 -18.04
N ARG A 18 -1.37 37.31 -18.16
CA ARG A 18 -0.44 37.59 -17.05
C ARG A 18 -1.15 38.39 -15.97
N LEU A 19 -0.76 38.21 -14.70
CA LEU A 19 -1.27 39.05 -13.62
C LEU A 19 -0.96 40.52 -13.92
N GLY A 20 -2.00 41.36 -13.97
CA GLY A 20 -1.88 42.80 -14.26
C GLY A 20 -1.78 43.14 -15.75
N SER A 21 -1.95 42.18 -16.67
CA SER A 21 -1.97 42.43 -18.12
C SER A 21 -3.18 41.79 -18.76
N ASN A 22 -3.83 42.51 -19.68
CA ASN A 22 -4.92 41.97 -20.51
C ASN A 22 -4.41 41.35 -21.82
N GLN A 23 -3.08 41.17 -21.96
CA GLN A 23 -2.50 40.54 -23.13
C GLN A 23 -2.78 39.04 -23.10
N LEU A 24 -3.51 38.56 -24.12
CA LEU A 24 -3.73 37.14 -24.36
C LEU A 24 -2.47 36.52 -24.98
N ILE A 25 -1.97 35.46 -24.37
CA ILE A 25 -0.80 34.71 -24.83
C ILE A 25 -1.25 33.31 -25.22
N GLN A 26 -1.06 32.94 -26.49
CA GLN A 26 -1.33 31.60 -27.00
C GLN A 26 -0.36 30.59 -26.40
N VAL A 27 -0.87 29.44 -25.96
CA VAL A 27 -0.08 28.37 -25.34
C VAL A 27 -0.51 27.01 -25.85
N ASP A 28 0.48 26.17 -26.18
CA ASP A 28 0.25 24.75 -26.42
C ASP A 28 0.77 23.93 -25.23
N PHE A 29 -0.08 23.05 -24.72
CA PHE A 29 0.21 22.25 -23.53
C PHE A 29 -0.61 20.97 -23.52
N ARG A 30 -0.12 20.01 -22.75
CA ARG A 30 -0.84 18.79 -22.38
C ARG A 30 -1.12 18.81 -20.89
N VAL A 31 -2.33 18.43 -20.51
CA VAL A 31 -2.75 18.43 -19.10
C VAL A 31 -2.70 17.01 -18.57
N ILE A 32 -1.97 16.85 -17.47
CA ILE A 32 -1.99 15.66 -16.66
C ILE A 32 -2.39 16.12 -15.26
N ALA A 33 -3.53 15.65 -14.77
CA ALA A 33 -4.05 15.98 -13.46
C ALA A 33 -4.16 14.72 -12.60
N ALA A 34 -3.96 14.88 -11.29
CA ALA A 34 -4.14 13.82 -10.31
C ALA A 34 -4.92 14.37 -9.12
N THR A 35 -5.84 13.58 -8.59
CA THR A 35 -6.66 13.93 -7.43
C THR A 35 -6.79 12.73 -6.50
N LYS A 36 -6.89 13.01 -5.20
CA LYS A 36 -7.31 12.00 -4.19
C LYS A 36 -8.83 12.03 -3.98
N ALA A 37 -9.46 13.17 -4.25
CA ALA A 37 -10.89 13.36 -4.07
C ALA A 37 -11.64 12.96 -5.34
N ASP A 38 -12.85 12.45 -5.16
CA ASP A 38 -13.78 12.17 -6.25
C ASP A 38 -14.33 13.50 -6.79
N LEU A 39 -13.89 13.89 -7.98
CA LEU A 39 -14.30 15.14 -8.61
C LEU A 39 -15.76 15.12 -9.07
N LEU A 40 -16.32 13.93 -9.35
CA LEU A 40 -17.71 13.78 -9.73
C LEU A 40 -18.59 14.06 -8.51
N ALA A 41 -18.30 13.41 -7.37
CA ALA A 41 -19.00 13.68 -6.11
C ALA A 41 -18.88 15.15 -5.68
N LEU A 42 -17.68 15.74 -5.77
CA LEU A 42 -17.49 17.17 -5.48
C LEU A 42 -18.25 18.09 -6.44
N SER A 43 -18.52 17.63 -7.67
CA SER A 43 -19.34 18.36 -8.63
C SER A 43 -20.82 18.34 -8.25
N GLU A 44 -21.32 17.21 -7.76
CA GLU A 44 -22.69 17.08 -7.25
C GLU A 44 -22.91 17.94 -5.99
N GLU A 45 -21.89 18.06 -5.14
CA GLU A 45 -21.88 18.95 -3.98
C GLU A 45 -21.71 20.45 -4.32
N GLY A 46 -21.52 20.81 -5.60
CA GLY A 46 -21.31 22.19 -6.03
C GLY A 46 -19.95 22.80 -5.63
N LYS A 47 -19.03 21.99 -5.09
CA LYS A 47 -17.66 22.40 -4.71
C LYS A 47 -16.71 22.39 -5.91
N PHE A 48 -17.05 21.62 -6.94
CA PHE A 48 -16.32 21.54 -8.20
C PHE A 48 -17.26 21.81 -9.38
N ARG A 49 -16.77 22.44 -10.45
CA ARG A 49 -17.61 22.66 -11.63
C ARG A 49 -17.64 21.41 -12.51
N ALA A 50 -18.85 21.01 -12.89
CA ALA A 50 -19.08 19.86 -13.77
C ALA A 50 -18.35 19.99 -15.12
N ASP A 51 -18.40 21.17 -15.74
CA ASP A 51 -17.78 21.43 -17.03
C ASP A 51 -16.25 21.30 -17.03
N LEU A 52 -15.61 21.66 -15.92
CA LEU A 52 -14.19 21.45 -15.72
C LEU A 52 -13.87 19.96 -15.50
N HIS A 53 -14.72 19.24 -14.76
CA HIS A 53 -14.57 17.80 -14.55
C HIS A 53 -14.59 17.05 -15.88
N PHE A 54 -15.58 17.30 -16.73
CA PHE A 54 -15.70 16.63 -18.04
C PHE A 54 -14.51 16.90 -18.97
N ARG A 55 -13.85 18.06 -18.86
CA ARG A 55 -12.67 18.37 -19.67
C ARG A 55 -11.37 17.76 -19.15
N LEU A 56 -11.30 17.48 -17.84
CA LEU A 56 -10.16 16.80 -17.24
C LEU A 56 -10.29 15.27 -17.35
N ASN A 57 -11.52 14.76 -17.24
CA ASN A 57 -11.84 13.32 -17.20
C ASN A 57 -11.98 12.71 -18.61
N VAL A 58 -11.04 12.99 -19.51
CA VAL A 58 -11.04 12.45 -20.88
C VAL A 58 -10.45 11.04 -20.92
N ALA A 59 -9.32 10.85 -20.24
CA ALA A 59 -8.66 9.56 -20.11
C ALA A 59 -8.17 9.41 -18.66
N THR A 60 -8.71 8.42 -17.95
CA THR A 60 -8.53 8.29 -16.50
C THR A 60 -7.81 7.00 -16.17
N ILE A 61 -6.73 7.14 -15.41
CA ILE A 61 -5.95 6.02 -14.89
C ILE A 61 -6.24 5.90 -13.41
N ASN A 62 -6.95 4.84 -13.04
CA ASN A 62 -7.22 4.52 -11.65
C ASN A 62 -5.98 3.87 -11.04
N LEU A 63 -5.35 4.55 -10.08
CA LEU A 63 -4.17 4.03 -9.40
C LEU A 63 -4.60 3.20 -8.17
N PRO A 64 -4.42 1.87 -8.17
CA PRO A 64 -4.80 1.07 -7.03
C PRO A 64 -3.91 1.39 -5.83
N PRO A 65 -4.45 1.36 -4.60
CA PRO A 65 -3.65 1.51 -3.39
C PRO A 65 -2.72 0.31 -3.23
N LEU A 66 -1.63 0.49 -2.48
CA LEU A 66 -0.62 -0.57 -2.31
C LEU A 66 -1.21 -1.88 -1.73
N ARG A 67 -2.20 -1.76 -0.84
CA ARG A 67 -2.93 -2.89 -0.26
C ARG A 67 -3.64 -3.80 -1.28
N ALA A 68 -3.95 -3.28 -2.47
CA ALA A 68 -4.61 -4.03 -3.55
C ALA A 68 -3.63 -4.69 -4.53
N ARG A 69 -2.32 -4.46 -4.35
CA ARG A 69 -1.23 -5.03 -5.15
C ARG A 69 -0.07 -5.46 -4.23
N ARG A 70 -0.36 -6.38 -3.32
CA ARG A 70 0.60 -6.78 -2.28
C ARG A 70 1.77 -7.57 -2.85
N GLU A 71 1.53 -8.30 -3.94
CA GLU A 71 2.52 -9.02 -4.72
C GLU A 71 3.64 -8.12 -5.26
N ASP A 72 3.37 -6.83 -5.47
CA ASP A 72 4.37 -5.87 -5.97
C ASP A 72 5.29 -5.34 -4.85
N ILE A 73 4.90 -5.51 -3.58
CA ILE A 73 5.62 -4.94 -2.42
C ILE A 73 7.11 -5.35 -2.39
N PRO A 74 7.48 -6.63 -2.57
CA PRO A 74 8.89 -7.03 -2.53
C PRO A 74 9.73 -6.35 -3.62
N LEU A 75 9.22 -6.32 -4.86
CA LEU A 75 9.91 -5.70 -5.99
C LEU A 75 10.02 -4.18 -5.83
N LEU A 76 8.94 -3.53 -5.40
CA LEU A 76 8.92 -2.08 -5.15
C LEU A 76 9.87 -1.72 -4.01
N PHE A 77 9.89 -2.50 -2.94
CA PHE A 77 10.76 -2.27 -1.80
C PHE A 77 12.23 -2.38 -2.20
N ASP A 78 12.62 -3.44 -2.91
CA ASP A 78 14.00 -3.61 -3.42
C ASP A 78 14.41 -2.42 -4.31
N THR A 79 13.52 -1.99 -5.20
CA THR A 79 13.73 -0.80 -6.04
C THR A 79 13.96 0.45 -5.19
N PHE A 80 13.17 0.66 -4.14
CA PHE A 80 13.34 1.82 -3.25
C PHE A 80 14.59 1.74 -2.37
N VAL A 81 15.00 0.55 -1.94
CA VAL A 81 16.26 0.34 -1.21
C VAL A 81 17.44 0.72 -2.10
N ASN A 82 17.46 0.26 -3.35
CA ASN A 82 18.49 0.62 -4.32
C ASN A 82 18.53 2.13 -4.57
N GLN A 83 17.37 2.77 -4.78
CA GLN A 83 17.28 4.23 -4.96
C GLN A 83 17.74 5.02 -3.72
N ALA A 84 17.39 4.55 -2.52
CA ALA A 84 17.80 5.18 -1.27
C ALA A 84 19.30 5.03 -1.02
N ALA A 85 19.87 3.85 -1.28
CA ALA A 85 21.30 3.60 -1.18
C ALA A 85 22.13 4.52 -2.07
N VAL A 86 21.72 4.69 -3.34
CA VAL A 86 22.35 5.65 -4.27
C VAL A 86 22.28 7.08 -3.73
N ARG A 87 21.10 7.53 -3.28
CA ARG A 87 20.93 8.89 -2.74
C ARG A 87 21.75 9.14 -1.48
N LEU A 88 21.92 8.13 -0.64
CA LEU A 88 22.67 8.21 0.62
C LEU A 88 24.16 7.91 0.45
N ASN A 89 24.64 7.66 -0.78
CA ASN A 89 26.01 7.22 -1.08
C ASN A 89 26.44 6.00 -0.25
N GLN A 90 25.54 5.02 -0.09
CA GLN A 90 25.81 3.76 0.60
C GLN A 90 25.64 2.57 -0.35
N ALA A 91 26.25 1.44 -0.01
CA ALA A 91 25.96 0.18 -0.69
C ALA A 91 24.55 -0.30 -0.29
N PRO A 92 23.71 -0.77 -1.23
CA PRO A 92 22.38 -1.27 -0.90
C PRO A 92 22.49 -2.54 -0.03
N PRO A 93 21.95 -2.54 1.20
CA PRO A 93 21.94 -3.74 2.02
C PRO A 93 21.01 -4.80 1.38
N PRO A 94 21.40 -6.09 1.40
CA PRO A 94 20.54 -7.15 0.87
C PRO A 94 19.24 -7.19 1.67
N VAL A 95 18.10 -7.25 0.98
CA VAL A 95 16.79 -7.35 1.62
C VAL A 95 16.60 -8.78 2.13
N LYS A 96 16.45 -8.95 3.45
CA LYS A 96 16.26 -10.26 4.07
C LYS A 96 14.79 -10.71 3.96
N ASP A 97 14.55 -12.01 3.79
CA ASP A 97 13.20 -12.59 3.73
C ASP A 97 12.33 -12.24 4.94
N ALA A 98 12.94 -12.10 6.13
CA ALA A 98 12.24 -11.68 7.33
C ALA A 98 11.60 -10.29 7.19
N VAL A 99 12.28 -9.36 6.51
CA VAL A 99 11.80 -8.01 6.25
C VAL A 99 10.67 -8.04 5.23
N ILE A 100 10.82 -8.86 4.17
CA ILE A 100 9.75 -9.04 3.18
C ILE A 100 8.48 -9.58 3.82
N ARG A 101 8.59 -10.58 4.71
CA ARG A 101 7.44 -11.11 5.45
C ARG A 101 6.75 -10.05 6.31
N GLU A 102 7.52 -9.20 7.00
CA GLU A 102 6.98 -8.08 7.78
C GLU A 102 6.23 -7.08 6.90
N LEU A 103 6.81 -6.69 5.76
CA LEU A 103 6.19 -5.77 4.81
C LEU A 103 4.88 -6.32 4.20
N LEU A 104 4.79 -7.64 4.00
CA LEU A 104 3.59 -8.30 3.46
C LEU A 104 2.45 -8.42 4.47
N VAL A 105 2.77 -8.52 5.77
CA VAL A 105 1.78 -8.57 6.86
C VAL A 105 1.33 -7.16 7.25
N HIS A 106 2.15 -6.13 7.02
CA HIS A 106 1.81 -4.75 7.34
C HIS A 106 0.58 -4.26 6.58
N ASN A 107 -0.33 -3.61 7.30
CA ASN A 107 -1.51 -3.00 6.72
C ASN A 107 -1.18 -1.61 6.20
N TRP A 108 -0.77 -1.53 4.93
CA TRP A 108 -0.46 -0.25 4.28
C TRP A 108 -1.71 0.65 4.16
N PRO A 109 -1.80 1.75 4.94
CA PRO A 109 -2.95 2.66 4.91
C PRO A 109 -3.00 3.50 3.61
N GLY A 110 -1.86 3.65 2.91
CA GLY A 110 -1.71 4.60 1.81
C GLY A 110 -1.05 4.06 0.54
N ASN A 111 -0.50 5.02 -0.23
CA ASN A 111 0.29 4.77 -1.44
C ASN A 111 1.73 4.30 -1.08
N VAL A 112 2.55 4.07 -2.09
CA VAL A 112 3.96 3.65 -2.01
C VAL A 112 4.91 4.57 -1.20
N ARG A 113 4.45 5.72 -0.70
CA ARG A 113 5.30 6.67 0.05
C ARG A 113 5.81 6.08 1.36
N GLU A 114 4.94 5.39 2.09
CA GLU A 114 5.30 4.74 3.36
C GLU A 114 6.30 3.62 3.13
N LEU A 115 6.10 2.81 2.07
CA LEU A 115 7.03 1.77 1.65
C LEU A 115 8.41 2.36 1.29
N ARG A 116 8.43 3.50 0.60
CA ARG A 116 9.67 4.22 0.27
C ARG A 116 10.39 4.74 1.52
N ASN A 117 9.66 5.31 2.47
CA ASN A 117 10.24 5.76 3.74
C ASN A 117 10.82 4.59 4.53
N GLN A 118 10.12 3.46 4.57
CA GLN A 118 10.62 2.24 5.22
C GLN A 118 11.89 1.71 4.55
N ALA A 119 11.98 1.79 3.21
CA ALA A 119 13.19 1.42 2.48
C ALA A 119 14.37 2.34 2.80
N GLU A 120 14.14 3.65 2.92
CA GLU A 120 15.18 4.61 3.33
C GLU A 120 15.68 4.35 4.75
N ARG A 121 14.77 4.07 5.69
CA ARG A 121 15.11 3.67 7.07
C ARG A 121 15.91 2.35 7.09
N TYR A 122 15.53 1.40 6.24
CA TYR A 122 16.24 0.13 6.08
C TYR A 122 17.68 0.33 5.62
N VAL A 123 17.92 1.20 4.63
CA VAL A 123 19.28 1.54 4.17
C VAL A 123 20.10 2.19 5.28
N LEU A 124 19.51 3.07 6.08
CA LEU A 124 20.18 3.72 7.21
C LEU A 124 20.46 2.78 8.40
N GLY A 125 20.06 1.51 8.32
CA GLY A 125 20.17 0.56 9.43
C GLY A 125 19.22 0.86 10.59
N LEU A 126 18.28 1.79 10.40
CA LEU A 126 17.25 2.14 11.38
C LEU A 126 16.15 1.08 11.29
N ARG A 127 16.33 -0.02 12.03
CA ARG A 127 15.28 -1.04 12.18
C ARG A 127 14.09 -0.43 12.90
N THR A 128 13.07 -0.08 12.14
CA THR A 128 11.85 0.47 12.70
C THR A 128 10.74 -0.52 12.45
N ALA A 129 10.33 -1.18 13.54
CA ALA A 129 8.98 -1.69 13.65
C ALA A 129 8.04 -0.55 13.18
N PRO A 130 7.04 -0.85 12.34
CA PRO A 130 6.24 0.17 11.71
C PRO A 130 5.62 1.08 12.76
N GLU A 131 5.94 2.37 12.69
CA GLU A 131 5.26 3.43 13.44
C GLU A 131 3.79 3.41 13.03
N GLY A 132 2.94 2.81 13.88
CA GLY A 132 1.52 2.63 13.60
C GLY A 132 0.88 1.42 14.28
N ALA A 133 1.68 0.47 14.78
CA ALA A 133 1.18 -0.49 15.77
C ALA A 133 1.36 0.12 17.16
N VAL A 134 0.32 0.76 17.68
CA VAL A 134 0.16 0.83 19.14
C VAL A 134 -0.12 -0.61 19.60
N ALA A 135 0.94 -1.40 19.73
CA ALA A 135 0.92 -2.59 20.56
C ALA A 135 1.30 -2.10 21.96
N ASP A 136 0.30 -2.06 22.81
CA ASP A 136 0.40 -1.78 24.23
C ASP A 136 1.44 -2.73 24.85
N GLY A 137 2.55 -2.16 25.34
CA GLY A 137 3.60 -2.87 26.08
C GLY A 137 4.54 -3.77 25.25
N PRO A 138 5.67 -4.20 25.87
CA PRO A 138 6.55 -5.19 25.27
C PRO A 138 5.75 -6.46 24.96
N LEU A 139 5.78 -6.89 23.69
CA LEU A 139 5.23 -8.17 23.27
C LEU A 139 5.73 -9.26 24.22
N SER A 140 4.81 -9.85 25.00
CA SER A 140 5.18 -10.97 25.86
C SER A 140 5.70 -12.11 24.97
N LEU A 141 6.68 -12.87 25.47
CA LEU A 141 7.16 -14.06 24.78
C LEU A 141 6.00 -14.98 24.37
N MET A 142 4.96 -15.02 25.20
CA MET A 142 3.74 -15.76 24.96
C MET A 142 2.99 -15.26 23.71
N SER A 143 2.76 -13.96 23.54
CA SER A 143 2.05 -13.44 22.36
C SER A 143 2.87 -13.56 21.07
N ALA A 144 4.20 -13.45 21.15
CA ALA A 144 5.09 -13.67 20.02
C ALA A 144 5.09 -15.14 19.54
N VAL A 145 5.15 -16.08 20.49
CA VAL A 145 5.06 -17.52 20.19
C VAL A 145 3.68 -17.85 19.61
N GLU A 146 2.59 -17.31 20.16
CA GLU A 146 1.24 -17.55 19.65
C GLU A 146 1.04 -17.03 18.21
N ALA A 147 1.58 -15.84 17.89
CA ALA A 147 1.52 -15.31 16.53
C ALA A 147 2.34 -16.16 15.53
N PHE A 148 3.51 -16.64 15.95
CA PHE A 148 4.35 -17.51 15.14
C PHE A 148 3.70 -18.89 14.91
N GLU A 149 3.17 -19.50 15.97
CA GLU A 149 2.43 -20.77 15.90
C GLU A 149 1.23 -20.68 14.95
N ARG A 150 0.44 -19.59 15.07
CA ARG A 150 -0.68 -19.34 14.16
C ARG A 150 -0.23 -19.26 12.71
N GLY A 151 0.84 -18.52 12.42
CA GLY A 151 1.37 -18.38 11.07
C GLY A 151 1.81 -19.71 10.46
N LEU A 152 2.53 -20.53 11.23
CA LEU A 152 3.02 -21.84 10.80
C LEU A 152 1.86 -22.81 10.49
N ILE A 153 0.82 -22.82 11.35
CA ILE A 153 -0.36 -23.68 11.17
C ILE A 153 -1.14 -23.26 9.92
N VAL A 154 -1.35 -21.96 9.68
CA VAL A 154 -2.10 -21.47 8.51
C VAL A 154 -1.36 -21.81 7.21
N GLU A 155 -0.04 -21.64 7.19
CA GLU A 155 0.78 -21.95 6.01
C GLU A 155 0.75 -23.45 5.68
N GLU A 156 0.93 -24.31 6.69
CA GLU A 156 0.90 -25.77 6.47
C GLU A 156 -0.52 -26.32 6.24
N LEU A 157 -1.57 -25.64 6.69
CA LEU A 157 -2.95 -25.95 6.28
C LEU A 157 -3.17 -25.63 4.80
N ARG A 158 -2.65 -24.49 4.30
CA ARG A 158 -2.76 -24.13 2.88
C ARG A 158 -2.01 -25.10 1.97
N ARG A 159 -0.80 -25.52 2.35
CA ARG A 159 0.02 -26.46 1.56
C ARG A 159 -0.58 -27.86 1.45
N ASN A 160 -1.43 -28.24 2.40
CA ASN A 160 -2.06 -29.54 2.47
C ASN A 160 -3.57 -29.48 2.15
N ASP A 161 -4.03 -28.42 1.46
CA ASP A 161 -5.42 -28.23 1.04
C ASP A 161 -6.44 -28.36 2.18
N GLY A 162 -6.08 -27.89 3.38
CA GLY A 162 -6.94 -27.98 4.57
C GLY A 162 -6.95 -29.37 5.24
N ASN A 163 -6.21 -30.35 4.73
CA ASN A 163 -6.19 -31.70 5.29
C ASN A 163 -5.46 -31.75 6.63
N MET A 164 -6.24 -31.73 7.71
CA MET A 164 -5.75 -31.66 9.09
C MET A 164 -4.86 -32.84 9.49
N SER A 165 -5.07 -34.03 8.91
CA SER A 165 -4.25 -35.20 9.20
C SER A 165 -2.85 -35.05 8.61
N ARG A 166 -2.75 -34.54 7.37
CA ARG A 166 -1.47 -34.29 6.70
C ARG A 166 -0.72 -33.12 7.34
N THR A 167 -1.44 -32.06 7.69
CA THR A 167 -0.85 -30.90 8.39
C THR A 167 -0.30 -31.28 9.77
N ALA A 168 -0.97 -32.16 10.53
CA ALA A 168 -0.45 -32.64 11.81
C ALA A 168 0.87 -33.43 11.67
N VAL A 169 0.96 -34.29 10.64
CA VAL A 169 2.18 -35.04 10.33
C VAL A 169 3.31 -34.11 9.87
N ALA A 170 3.01 -33.15 8.99
CA ALA A 170 3.98 -32.19 8.48
C ALA A 170 4.55 -31.28 9.58
N LEU A 171 3.71 -30.85 10.52
CA LEU A 171 4.13 -30.05 11.67
C LEU A 171 4.74 -30.90 12.80
N GLN A 172 4.74 -32.23 12.68
CA GLN A 172 5.19 -33.18 13.70
C GLN A 172 4.50 -33.01 15.07
N VAL A 173 3.21 -32.68 15.04
CA VAL A 173 2.41 -32.45 16.27
C VAL A 173 1.24 -33.42 16.29
N PRO A 174 0.86 -33.99 17.45
CA PRO A 174 -0.33 -34.82 17.55
C PRO A 174 -1.58 -34.10 17.04
N LYS A 175 -2.44 -34.83 16.35
CA LYS A 175 -3.68 -34.28 15.75
C LYS A 175 -4.55 -33.58 16.80
N THR A 176 -4.64 -34.13 18.01
CA THR A 176 -5.35 -33.55 19.17
C THR A 176 -4.79 -32.20 19.59
N THR A 177 -3.46 -32.04 19.62
CA THR A 177 -2.78 -30.78 19.94
C THR A 177 -2.97 -29.75 18.84
N LEU A 178 -2.94 -30.15 17.58
CA LEU A 178 -3.21 -29.27 16.44
C LEU A 178 -4.65 -28.74 16.49
N PHE A 179 -5.65 -29.59 16.76
CA PHE A 179 -7.03 -29.16 16.96
C PHE A 179 -7.18 -28.15 18.09
N GLY A 180 -6.51 -28.40 19.22
CA GLY A 180 -6.48 -27.46 20.35
C GLY A 180 -5.91 -26.09 19.97
N LYS A 181 -4.79 -26.07 19.22
CA LYS A 181 -4.16 -24.83 18.74
C LYS A 181 -5.01 -24.10 17.70
N ILE A 182 -5.64 -24.80 16.76
CA ILE A 182 -6.54 -24.20 15.75
C ILE A 182 -7.73 -23.52 16.41
N ARG A 183 -8.34 -24.16 17.41
CA ARG A 183 -9.46 -23.60 18.18
C ARG A 183 -9.02 -22.41 19.03
N LYS A 184 -7.85 -22.50 19.68
CA LYS A 184 -7.28 -21.41 20.49
C LYS A 184 -6.93 -20.17 19.64
N HIS A 185 -6.46 -20.37 18.41
CA HIS A 185 -6.07 -19.29 17.51
C HIS A 185 -7.17 -18.86 16.53
N GLU A 186 -8.41 -19.33 16.67
CA GLU A 186 -9.53 -18.99 15.78
C GLU A 186 -9.16 -19.06 14.29
N ILE A 187 -8.41 -20.09 13.90
CA ILE A 187 -8.02 -20.29 12.51
C ILE A 187 -9.25 -20.88 11.80
N PRO A 188 -9.78 -20.22 10.74
CA PRO A 188 -10.95 -20.72 10.04
C PRO A 188 -10.60 -22.08 9.42
N ALA A 189 -11.22 -23.13 9.95
CA ALA A 189 -11.20 -24.44 9.30
C ALA A 189 -11.96 -24.29 7.99
N GLN A 190 -11.26 -24.34 6.87
CA GLN A 190 -11.90 -24.54 5.58
C GLN A 190 -12.41 -25.98 5.60
N ASN A 191 -13.68 -26.17 5.97
CA ASN A 191 -14.35 -27.45 5.87
C ASN A 191 -14.40 -27.87 4.40
N GLU A 192 -13.91 -29.08 4.15
CA GLU A 192 -14.14 -29.87 2.95
C GLU A 192 -15.64 -29.93 2.63
N ALA A 193 -15.97 -29.78 1.35
CA ALA A 193 -17.14 -30.40 0.75
C ALA A 193 -16.77 -31.83 0.33
#